data_AF-A0AAU4SLC8-F1
#
_entry.id   AF-A0AAU4SLC8-F1
#
_cell.length_a   1.000
_cell.length_b   1.000
_cell.length_c   1.000
_cell.angle_alpha   90.00
_cell.angle_beta   90.00
_cell.angle_gamma   90.00
#
_symmetry.space_group_name_H-M   'P 1'
#
loop_
_entity.id
_entity.type
_entity.pdbx_description
1 polymer ?
#
loop_
_entity_poly.entity_id
_entity_poly.type
_entity_poly.pdbx_seq_one_letter_code
_entity_poly.pdbx_strand_id
1 'polypeptide(L)'
;MPLGGAKGSGMSLAFELLTSVLVGAPNFSAFHSDDPQGRKHRQNALLIAVDPAAFGDPGAFTAAVDDTLATLKGPGERSAAVAAERAEQGIPVTPKVWRELTEAAGRFGITPPPA
;
A
#
# COMPACT_ATOMS: atom_id res chain seq x y z
N MET A 1 -5.98 -12.80 -13.14
CA MET A 1 -4.79 -13.68 -13.11
C MET A 1 -3.64 -12.95 -12.45
N PRO A 2 -2.69 -13.64 -11.79
CA PRO A 2 -1.56 -13.03 -11.09
C PRO A 2 -0.63 -12.25 -12.03
N LEU A 3 -0.03 -11.17 -11.53
CA LEU A 3 0.93 -10.35 -12.29
C LEU A 3 2.14 -11.20 -12.67
N GLY A 4 2.43 -11.37 -13.96
CA GLY A 4 3.59 -12.16 -14.41
C GLY A 4 3.47 -13.68 -14.20
N GLY A 5 2.24 -14.21 -14.10
CA GLY A 5 1.99 -15.65 -14.08
C GLY A 5 2.51 -16.35 -12.83
N ALA A 6 3.20 -17.49 -12.99
CA ALA A 6 3.66 -18.33 -11.88
C ALA A 6 4.55 -17.58 -10.87
N LYS A 7 5.37 -16.62 -11.33
CA LYS A 7 6.19 -15.77 -10.45
C LYS A 7 5.31 -14.87 -9.57
N GLY A 8 4.26 -14.29 -10.14
CA GLY A 8 3.26 -13.52 -9.40
C GLY A 8 2.54 -14.36 -8.35
N SER A 9 2.13 -15.58 -8.72
CA SER A 9 1.50 -16.51 -7.78
C SER A 9 2.43 -16.86 -6.61
N GLY A 10 3.70 -17.13 -6.90
CA GLY A 10 4.71 -17.42 -5.88
C GLY A 10 4.92 -16.26 -4.90
N MET A 11 4.97 -15.02 -5.43
CA MET A 11 5.06 -13.82 -4.60
C MET A 11 3.82 -13.61 -3.73
N SER A 12 2.61 -13.79 -4.27
CA SER A 12 1.37 -13.72 -3.48
C SER A 12 1.33 -14.75 -2.36
N LEU A 13 1.80 -15.97 -2.63
CA LEU A 13 1.91 -17.01 -1.60
C LEU A 13 2.93 -16.63 -0.52
N ALA A 14 4.10 -16.12 -0.91
CA ALA A 14 5.11 -15.67 0.05
C ALA A 14 4.57 -14.56 0.97
N PHE A 15 3.83 -13.60 0.42
CA PHE A 15 3.19 -12.54 1.22
C PHE A 15 2.13 -13.09 2.18
N GLU A 16 1.29 -14.02 1.73
CA GLU A 16 0.31 -14.66 2.63
C GLU A 16 1.01 -15.43 3.76
N LEU A 17 2.09 -16.16 3.45
CA LEU A 17 2.83 -16.91 4.46
C LEU A 17 3.47 -15.97 5.50
N LEU A 18 4.13 -14.91 5.05
CA LEU A 18 4.87 -13.99 5.93
C LEU A 18 3.97 -13.03 6.71
N THR A 19 2.91 -12.51 6.09
CA THR A 19 2.02 -11.53 6.73
C THR A 19 0.89 -12.16 7.52
N SER A 20 0.42 -13.35 7.13
CA SER A 20 -0.79 -13.98 7.69
C SER A 20 -0.50 -15.28 8.42
N VAL A 21 0.08 -16.28 7.75
CA VAL A 21 0.25 -17.62 8.33
C VAL A 21 1.24 -17.61 9.49
N LEU A 22 2.37 -16.91 9.34
CA LEU A 22 3.42 -16.80 10.35
C LEU A 22 2.89 -16.28 11.70
N VAL A 23 1.87 -15.43 11.68
CA VAL A 23 1.25 -14.83 12.87
C VAL A 23 -0.07 -15.50 13.26
N GLY A 24 -0.39 -16.66 12.66
CA GLY A 24 -1.58 -17.43 12.99
C GLY A 24 -2.91 -16.82 12.51
N ALA A 25 -2.88 -15.93 11.52
CA ALA A 25 -4.05 -15.22 11.02
C ALA A 25 -4.24 -15.40 9.49
N PRO A 26 -4.34 -16.65 8.97
CA PRO A 26 -4.41 -16.90 7.53
C PRO A 26 -5.62 -16.22 6.88
N ASN A 27 -5.41 -15.52 5.77
CA ASN A 27 -6.48 -14.89 4.99
C ASN A 27 -6.93 -15.80 3.85
N PHE A 28 -5.99 -16.41 3.13
CA PHE A 28 -6.31 -17.12 1.89
C PHE A 28 -7.10 -18.41 2.15
N SER A 29 -6.64 -19.24 3.09
CA SER A 29 -7.35 -20.48 3.45
C SER A 29 -8.66 -20.20 4.18
N ALA A 30 -8.71 -19.19 5.06
CA ALA A 30 -9.94 -18.76 5.72
C ALA A 30 -10.99 -18.32 4.71
N PHE A 31 -10.61 -17.52 3.71
CA PHE A 31 -11.53 -17.08 2.65
C PHE A 31 -12.09 -18.24 1.84
N HIS A 32 -11.35 -19.33 1.64
CA HIS A 32 -11.81 -20.51 0.89
C HIS A 32 -12.40 -21.62 1.76
N SER A 33 -12.55 -21.37 3.07
CA SER A 33 -13.21 -22.29 3.98
C SER A 33 -14.74 -22.13 3.95
N ASP A 34 -15.44 -23.02 4.64
CA ASP A 34 -16.89 -22.94 4.87
C ASP A 34 -17.26 -21.97 6.01
N ASP A 35 -16.29 -21.35 6.70
CA ASP A 35 -16.55 -20.37 7.75
C ASP A 35 -17.05 -19.04 7.14
N PRO A 36 -18.28 -18.58 7.47
CA PRO A 36 -18.79 -17.29 7.02
C PRO A 36 -17.88 -16.11 7.41
N GLN A 37 -17.19 -16.21 8.55
CA GLN A 37 -16.26 -15.19 9.02
C GLN A 37 -14.98 -15.13 8.17
N GLY A 38 -14.66 -16.19 7.44
CA GLY A 38 -13.55 -16.23 6.48
C GLY A 38 -13.74 -15.28 5.30
N ARG A 39 -14.98 -14.89 4.98
CA ARG A 39 -15.28 -13.91 3.92
C ARG A 39 -15.19 -12.46 4.38
N LYS A 40 -15.07 -12.21 5.68
CA LYS A 40 -14.87 -10.86 6.21
C LYS A 40 -13.50 -10.34 5.78
N HIS A 41 -13.46 -9.13 5.24
CA HIS A 41 -12.19 -8.52 4.86
C HIS A 41 -11.28 -8.35 6.08
N ARG A 42 -10.03 -8.79 5.94
CA ARG A 42 -8.95 -8.68 6.92
C ARG A 42 -7.69 -8.28 6.18
N GLN A 43 -6.89 -7.43 6.80
CA GLN A 43 -5.61 -6.99 6.26
C GLN A 43 -4.55 -7.22 7.32
N ASN A 44 -3.60 -8.09 7.00
CA ASN A 44 -2.39 -8.29 7.79
C ASN A 44 -1.23 -7.57 7.11
N ALA A 45 -0.18 -7.25 7.88
CA ALA A 45 1.00 -6.59 7.37
C ALA A 45 2.25 -7.14 8.06
N LEU A 46 3.35 -7.18 7.32
CA LEU A 46 4.70 -7.35 7.83
C LEU A 46 5.45 -6.04 7.58
N LEU A 47 6.06 -5.49 8.63
CA LEU A 47 6.96 -4.35 8.51
C LEU A 47 8.37 -4.83 8.78
N ILE A 48 9.29 -4.51 7.86
CA ILE A 48 10.72 -4.80 7.99
C ILE A 48 11.45 -3.47 7.98
N ALA A 49 12.15 -3.18 9.07
CA ALA A 49 13.09 -2.07 9.14
C ALA A 49 14.50 -2.63 9.10
N VAL A 50 15.30 -2.16 8.14
CA VAL A 50 16.71 -2.54 7.99
C VAL A 50 17.54 -1.28 8.16
N ASP A 51 18.47 -1.30 9.10
CA ASP A 51 19.42 -0.21 9.30
C ASP A 51 20.63 -0.38 8.36
N PRO A 52 20.84 0.52 7.38
CA PRO A 52 22.01 0.43 6.50
C PRO A 52 23.35 0.53 7.25
N ALA A 53 23.38 1.22 8.40
CA ALA A 53 24.60 1.36 9.20
C ALA A 53 25.08 0.02 9.78
N ALA A 54 24.19 -0.98 9.87
CA ALA A 54 24.56 -2.33 10.28
C ALA A 54 25.39 -3.09 9.22
N PHE A 55 25.50 -2.56 7.99
CA PHE A 55 26.17 -3.21 6.86
C PHE A 55 27.36 -2.42 6.29
N GLY A 56 27.65 -1.23 6.83
CA GLY A 56 28.76 -0.39 6.38
C GLY A 56 28.53 1.09 6.60
N ASP A 57 29.24 1.92 5.85
CA ASP A 57 29.07 3.38 5.88
C ASP A 57 27.72 3.79 5.24
N PRO A 58 26.82 4.47 5.99
CA PRO A 58 25.55 4.96 5.45
C PRO A 58 25.72 5.97 4.31
N GLY A 59 26.82 6.73 4.31
CA GLY A 59 27.13 7.68 3.25
C GLY A 59 27.38 6.96 1.93
N ALA A 60 28.23 5.93 1.94
CA ALA A 60 28.48 5.06 0.81
C ALA A 60 27.21 4.33 0.32
N PHE A 61 26.36 3.85 1.23
CA PHE A 61 25.06 3.26 0.85
C PHE A 61 24.18 4.27 0.10
N THR A 62 24.06 5.49 0.63
CA THR A 62 23.22 6.54 0.03
C THR A 62 23.73 6.94 -1.35
N ALA A 63 25.04 7.14 -1.50
CA ALA A 63 25.65 7.45 -2.80
C ALA A 63 25.39 6.35 -3.83
N ALA A 64 25.49 5.07 -3.45
CA ALA A 64 25.21 3.95 -4.35
C ALA A 64 23.72 3.87 -4.75
N VAL A 65 22.81 4.22 -3.84
CA VAL A 65 21.37 4.34 -4.17
C VAL A 65 21.15 5.46 -5.17
N ASP A 66 21.73 6.64 -4.94
CA ASP A 66 21.62 7.80 -5.84
C ASP A 66 22.16 7.48 -7.23
N ASP A 67 23.34 6.86 -7.33
CA ASP A 67 23.92 6.42 -8.61
C ASP A 67 23.00 5.44 -9.33
N THR A 68 22.41 4.48 -8.60
CA THR A 68 21.45 3.52 -9.17
C THR A 68 20.22 4.25 -9.73
N LEU A 69 19.66 5.19 -8.98
CA LEU A 69 18.48 5.97 -9.39
C LEU A 69 18.80 6.96 -10.52
N ALA A 70 20.03 7.43 -10.65
CA ALA A 70 20.44 8.26 -11.78
C ALA A 70 20.40 7.49 -13.12
N THR A 71 20.58 6.16 -13.07
CA THR A 71 20.57 5.32 -14.29
C THR A 71 19.18 4.87 -14.74
N LEU A 72 18.17 4.97 -13.87
CA LEU A 72 16.84 4.39 -14.07
C LEU A 72 15.78 5.33 -13.48
N LYS A 73 14.66 5.59 -14.17
CA LYS A 73 13.52 6.26 -13.50
C LYS A 73 13.02 5.37 -12.35
N GLY A 74 13.25 5.84 -11.12
CA GLY A 74 12.99 5.08 -9.92
C GLY A 74 11.49 4.95 -9.61
N PRO A 75 11.06 3.83 -9.00
CA PRO A 75 9.76 3.76 -8.34
C PRO A 75 9.60 4.90 -7.33
N GLY A 76 8.44 5.58 -7.32
CA GLY A 76 8.11 6.60 -6.34
C GLY A 76 8.20 8.06 -6.83
N GLU A 77 9.02 8.35 -7.84
CA GLU A 77 9.17 9.72 -8.41
C GLU A 77 7.82 10.32 -8.83
N ARG A 78 7.03 9.54 -9.59
CA ARG A 78 5.67 9.92 -10.00
C ARG A 78 4.77 10.22 -8.81
N SER A 79 4.81 9.39 -7.77
CA SER A 79 3.96 9.54 -6.59
C SER A 79 4.32 10.80 -5.81
N ALA A 80 5.62 11.11 -5.70
CA ALA A 80 6.11 12.32 -5.05
C ALA A 80 5.68 13.59 -5.82
N ALA A 81 5.79 13.58 -7.15
CA ALA A 81 5.33 14.70 -7.99
C ALA A 81 3.82 14.95 -7.83
N VAL A 82 3.00 13.89 -7.86
CA VAL A 82 1.55 13.98 -7.65
C VAL A 82 1.21 14.45 -6.23
N ALA A 83 2.00 14.05 -5.23
CA ALA A 83 1.80 14.49 -3.84
C ALA A 83 2.07 15.99 -3.69
N ALA A 84 3.15 16.51 -4.30
CA ALA A 84 3.46 17.94 -4.30
C ALA A 84 2.37 18.75 -5.01
N GLU A 85 1.96 18.32 -6.22
CA GLU A 85 0.87 18.96 -6.97
C GLU A 85 -0.41 19.04 -6.14
N ARG A 86 -0.82 17.94 -5.50
CA ARG A 86 -2.05 17.89 -4.70
C ARG A 86 -1.95 18.63 -3.37
N ALA A 87 -0.75 18.80 -2.83
CA ALA A 87 -0.55 19.64 -1.65
C ALA A 87 -0.80 21.12 -1.97
N GLU A 88 -0.47 21.55 -3.18
CA GLU A 88 -0.67 22.93 -3.65
C GLU A 88 -2.07 23.17 -4.23
N GLN A 89 -2.57 22.24 -5.04
CA GLN A 89 -3.77 22.43 -5.86
C GLN A 89 -5.02 21.74 -5.27
N GLY A 90 -4.85 20.97 -4.21
CA GLY A 90 -5.90 20.14 -3.62
C GLY A 90 -6.02 18.76 -4.29
N ILE A 91 -6.80 17.88 -3.66
CA ILE A 91 -7.02 16.51 -4.14
C ILE A 91 -8.25 16.51 -5.05
N PRO A 92 -8.14 16.09 -6.33
CA PRO A 92 -9.31 15.98 -7.19
C PRO A 92 -10.23 14.85 -6.69
N VAL A 93 -11.48 15.20 -6.40
CA VAL A 93 -12.52 14.25 -6.01
C VAL A 93 -13.57 14.18 -7.12
N THR A 94 -13.88 12.98 -7.60
CA THR A 94 -14.90 12.83 -8.64
C THR A 94 -16.29 13.20 -8.08
N PRO A 95 -17.22 13.73 -8.91
CA PRO A 95 -18.55 14.14 -8.42
C PRO A 95 -19.35 13.02 -7.74
N LYS A 96 -19.17 11.77 -8.19
CA LYS A 96 -19.79 10.60 -7.55
C LYS A 96 -19.27 10.40 -6.12
N VAL A 97 -17.95 10.38 -5.96
CA VAL A 97 -17.32 10.20 -4.64
C VAL A 97 -17.66 11.36 -3.71
N TRP A 98 -17.69 12.60 -4.21
CA TRP A 98 -18.07 13.76 -3.40
C TRP A 98 -19.51 13.66 -2.88
N ARG A 99 -20.44 13.22 -3.73
CA ARG A 99 -21.83 12.97 -3.31
C ARG A 99 -21.91 11.88 -2.23
N GLU A 100 -21.22 10.76 -2.43
CA GLU A 100 -21.21 9.66 -1.44
C GLU A 100 -20.63 10.12 -0.09
N LEU A 101 -19.57 10.93 -0.11
CA LEU A 101 -18.96 11.51 1.10
C LEU A 101 -19.90 12.50 1.81
N THR A 102 -20.58 13.38 1.06
CA THR A 102 -21.49 14.37 1.65
C THR A 102 -22.79 13.74 2.17
N GLU A 103 -23.32 12.71 1.50
CA GLU A 103 -24.43 11.90 2.03
C GLU A 103 -24.05 11.19 3.34
N ALA A 104 -22.85 10.59 3.39
CA ALA A 104 -22.35 9.97 4.61
C ALA A 104 -22.17 11.00 5.73
N ALA A 105 -21.57 12.16 5.44
CA ALA A 105 -21.39 13.25 6.40
C ALA A 105 -22.73 13.71 6.99
N GLY A 106 -23.77 13.84 6.17
CA GLY A 106 -25.12 14.20 6.62
C GLY A 106 -25.73 13.20 7.61
N ARG A 107 -25.52 11.90 7.43
CA ARG A 107 -25.99 10.85 8.37
C ARG A 107 -25.34 10.98 9.75
N PHE A 108 -24.14 11.55 9.82
CA PHE A 108 -23.39 11.75 11.06
C PHE A 108 -23.40 13.21 11.55
N GLY A 109 -24.13 14.11 10.89
CA GLY A 109 -24.17 15.53 11.26
C GLY A 109 -22.85 16.28 11.06
N ILE A 110 -21.98 15.80 10.18
CA ILE A 110 -20.67 16.41 9.89
C ILE A 110 -20.82 17.43 8.76
N THR A 111 -20.33 18.64 8.95
CA THR A 111 -20.26 19.67 7.90
C THR A 111 -19.09 19.38 6.95
N PRO A 112 -19.33 19.15 5.64
CA PRO A 112 -18.25 18.96 4.67
C PRO A 112 -17.40 20.22 4.50
N PRO A 113 -16.13 20.10 4.08
CA PRO A 113 -15.33 21.25 3.68
C PRO A 113 -15.95 21.93 2.44
N PRO A 114 -15.59 23.20 2.16
CA PRO A 114 -16.01 23.87 0.94
C PRO A 114 -15.54 23.08 -0.29
N ALA A 115 -16.36 23.13 -1.35
CA ALA A 115 -16.08 22.49 -2.64
C ALA A 115 -15.04 23.27 -3.45
#